data_AF-A0A2M7RD96-F1
#
_entry.id   AF-A0A2M7RD96-F1
#
_cell.length_a   1.000
_cell.length_b   1.000
_cell.length_c   1.000
_cell.angle_alpha   90.00
_cell.angle_beta   90.00
_cell.angle_gamma   90.00
#
_symmetry.space_group_name_H-M   'P 1'
#
loop_
_entity.id
_entity.type
_entity.pdbx_description
1 polymer ?
#
loop_
_entity_poly.entity_id
_entity_poly.type
_entity_poly.pdbx_seq_one_letter_code
_entity_poly.pdbx_strand_id
1 'polypeptide(L)'
;MKNFTLGFLSVLILMIIAGGAYYLGLQKSVPVTDKISITPSVIDKEPLAVTPNPTYQVKPKIDVSEQIKSAIASKNTQALEGYMADTVQVKLEGSECCGTITKAEAISQLSYLNPAVNWNFDPANPILINLAKTVPNYYGSGWIVGVASNEYLASFKLNGQNKIEAYNLASTYKLLIQ
;
A
#
# COMPACT_ATOMS: atom_id res chain seq x y z
N MET A 1 11.79 25.72 -42.46
CA MET A 1 11.63 25.11 -41.13
C MET A 1 12.13 23.67 -41.19
N LYS A 2 13.43 23.41 -40.98
CA LYS A 2 14.05 22.08 -41.21
C LYS A 2 14.98 21.63 -40.07
N ASN A 3 14.89 22.25 -38.90
CA ASN A 3 15.88 22.06 -37.82
C ASN A 3 15.28 21.49 -36.52
N PHE A 4 14.01 21.04 -36.52
CA PHE A 4 13.34 20.61 -35.28
C PHE A 4 13.33 19.09 -35.06
N THR A 5 13.73 18.28 -36.05
CA THR A 5 13.71 16.81 -35.98
C THR A 5 14.97 16.19 -35.38
N LEU A 6 16.04 16.97 -35.14
CA LEU A 6 17.31 16.44 -34.65
C LEU A 6 17.40 16.33 -33.12
N GLY A 7 16.55 17.05 -32.37
CA GLY A 7 16.57 17.05 -30.90
C GLY A 7 15.82 15.88 -30.24
N PHE A 8 14.92 15.22 -30.97
CA PHE A 8 14.08 14.15 -30.40
C PHE A 8 14.77 12.79 -30.41
N LEU A 9 15.71 12.55 -31.34
CA LEU A 9 16.42 11.28 -31.44
C LEU A 9 17.46 11.07 -30.32
N SER A 10 18.05 12.14 -29.80
CA SER A 10 19.10 12.07 -28.77
C SER A 10 18.55 11.75 -27.37
N VAL A 11 17.32 12.17 -27.06
CA VAL A 11 16.66 11.85 -25.77
C VAL A 11 16.19 10.39 -25.74
N LEU A 12 15.78 9.83 -26.88
CA LEU A 12 15.32 8.44 -26.98
C LEU A 12 16.47 7.44 -26.77
N ILE A 13 17.68 7.76 -27.23
CA ILE A 13 18.86 6.87 -27.10
C ILE A 13 19.36 6.79 -25.65
N LEU A 14 19.23 7.87 -24.86
CA LEU A 14 19.63 7.87 -23.43
C LEU A 14 18.69 7.03 -22.54
N MET A 15 17.40 6.97 -22.87
CA MET A 15 16.42 6.13 -22.13
C MET A 15 16.65 4.62 -22.32
N ILE A 16 17.21 4.19 -23.45
CA ILE A 16 17.46 2.76 -23.72
C ILE A 16 18.68 2.24 -22.94
N ILE A 17 19.69 3.09 -22.69
CA ILE A 17 20.90 2.68 -21.95
C ILE A 17 20.61 2.50 -20.45
N ALA A 18 19.69 3.28 -19.88
CA ALA A 18 19.29 3.14 -18.47
C ALA A 18 18.39 1.92 -18.20
N GLY A 19 17.58 1.49 -19.19
CA GLY A 19 16.70 0.33 -19.07
C GLY A 19 17.40 -1.03 -19.26
N GLY A 20 18.49 -1.09 -20.02
CA GLY A 20 19.18 -2.35 -20.36
C GLY A 20 19.92 -3.02 -19.20
N ALA A 21 20.38 -2.26 -18.21
CA ALA A 21 21.15 -2.82 -17.09
C ALA A 21 20.27 -3.50 -16.02
N TYR A 22 18.98 -3.17 -15.95
CA TYR A 22 18.10 -3.72 -14.91
C TYR A 22 17.60 -5.14 -15.22
N TYR A 23 17.61 -5.54 -16.51
CA TYR A 23 17.09 -6.85 -16.93
C TYR A 23 18.14 -7.97 -16.97
N LEU A 24 19.45 -7.64 -16.88
CA LEU A 24 20.55 -8.62 -16.93
C LEU A 24 21.02 -9.12 -15.55
N GLY A 25 20.40 -8.66 -14.46
CA GLY A 25 20.77 -9.05 -13.08
C GLY A 25 20.01 -10.24 -12.48
N LEU A 26 19.01 -10.80 -13.18
CA LEU A 26 18.06 -11.78 -12.60
C LEU A 26 18.27 -13.25 -13.01
N GLN A 27 19.40 -13.61 -13.61
CA GLN A 27 19.72 -15.01 -13.87
C GLN A 27 21.10 -15.41 -13.34
N LYS A 28 21.11 -15.96 -12.11
CA LYS A 28 22.10 -16.95 -11.71
C LYS A 28 21.38 -18.19 -11.19
N SER A 29 21.11 -19.08 -12.13
CA SER A 29 20.75 -20.48 -11.89
C SER A 29 21.96 -21.18 -11.28
N VAL A 30 21.80 -21.82 -10.13
CA VAL A 30 22.81 -22.70 -9.54
C VAL A 30 22.74 -24.05 -10.26
N PRO A 31 23.82 -24.53 -10.90
CA PRO A 31 23.85 -25.87 -11.47
C PRO A 31 24.16 -26.92 -10.39
N VAL A 32 23.35 -27.99 -10.40
CA VAL A 32 23.61 -29.24 -9.68
C VAL A 32 24.74 -29.98 -10.39
N THR A 33 25.73 -30.48 -9.65
CA THR A 33 26.66 -31.52 -10.13
C THR A 33 27.09 -32.40 -8.97
N ASP A 34 26.62 -33.64 -9.01
CA ASP A 34 27.07 -34.77 -8.20
C ASP A 34 28.56 -35.07 -8.39
N LYS A 35 29.27 -35.34 -7.29
CA LYS A 35 30.45 -36.21 -7.29
C LYS A 35 30.48 -37.09 -6.03
N ILE A 36 30.29 -38.38 -6.27
CA ILE A 36 30.47 -39.50 -5.34
C ILE A 36 31.98 -39.68 -5.09
N SER A 37 32.37 -39.89 -3.82
CA SER A 37 33.66 -40.44 -3.41
C SER A 37 33.47 -41.40 -2.23
N ILE A 38 34.02 -42.60 -2.36
CA ILE A 38 33.87 -43.82 -1.53
C ILE A 38 35.02 -43.93 -0.51
N THR A 39 34.76 -43.99 0.83
CA THR A 39 34.86 -45.17 1.77
C THR A 39 36.10 -45.09 2.73
N PRO A 40 36.19 -45.65 3.98
CA PRO A 40 35.25 -46.36 4.90
C PRO A 40 35.18 -45.90 6.40
N SER A 41 34.17 -46.45 7.11
CA SER A 41 34.04 -46.86 8.54
C SER A 41 34.11 -45.84 9.70
N VAL A 42 33.06 -45.75 10.53
CA VAL A 42 32.86 -46.44 11.84
C VAL A 42 31.44 -46.15 12.38
N ILE A 43 30.88 -47.14 13.07
CA ILE A 43 29.52 -47.33 13.65
C ILE A 43 29.10 -46.22 14.63
N ASP A 44 27.89 -45.64 14.49
CA ASP A 44 27.05 -45.31 15.66
C ASP A 44 25.56 -45.03 15.31
N LYS A 45 24.69 -45.63 16.14
CA LYS A 45 23.23 -45.51 16.40
C LYS A 45 22.28 -44.90 15.36
N GLU A 46 21.26 -45.69 15.01
CA GLU A 46 19.99 -45.29 14.41
C GLU A 46 19.30 -44.17 15.20
N PRO A 47 19.09 -42.96 14.63
CA PRO A 47 18.19 -41.96 15.18
C PRO A 47 16.78 -42.25 14.66
N LEU A 48 15.83 -42.41 15.59
CA LEU A 48 14.40 -42.45 15.30
C LEU A 48 14.01 -41.27 14.40
N ALA A 49 13.47 -41.55 13.22
CA ALA A 49 12.97 -40.54 12.30
C ALA A 49 11.74 -39.84 12.93
N VAL A 50 11.97 -38.71 13.58
CA VAL A 50 10.90 -37.77 13.91
C VAL A 50 10.43 -37.10 12.63
N THR A 51 9.25 -37.51 12.17
CA THR A 51 8.52 -36.81 11.11
C THR A 51 8.26 -35.38 11.58
N PRO A 52 8.74 -34.33 10.90
CA PRO A 52 8.41 -32.96 11.28
C PRO A 52 6.91 -32.73 11.01
N ASN A 53 6.12 -32.73 12.07
CA ASN A 53 4.75 -32.26 12.03
C ASN A 53 4.82 -30.76 11.69
N PRO A 54 4.17 -30.26 10.62
CA PRO A 54 4.18 -28.84 10.33
C PRO A 54 3.42 -28.12 11.45
N THR A 55 4.18 -27.50 12.36
CA THR A 55 3.63 -26.55 13.31
C THR A 55 3.04 -25.42 12.48
N TYR A 56 1.71 -25.39 12.36
CA TYR A 56 0.99 -24.27 11.77
C TYR A 56 1.32 -23.02 12.60
N GLN A 57 2.27 -22.22 12.13
CA GLN A 57 2.48 -20.90 12.68
C GLN A 57 1.26 -20.06 12.31
N VAL A 58 0.43 -19.78 13.32
CA VAL A 58 -0.67 -18.82 13.19
C VAL A 58 -0.01 -17.47 12.86
N LYS A 59 -0.04 -17.09 11.59
CA LYS A 59 0.43 -15.77 11.15
C LYS A 59 -0.35 -14.72 11.93
N PRO A 60 0.31 -13.74 12.58
CA PRO A 60 -0.40 -12.69 13.29
C PRO A 60 -1.41 -12.02 12.35
N LYS A 61 -2.67 -11.91 12.79
CA LYS A 61 -3.69 -11.16 12.05
C LYS A 61 -3.27 -9.69 12.08
N ILE A 62 -2.87 -9.16 10.92
CA ILE A 62 -2.48 -7.75 10.78
C ILE A 62 -3.73 -6.89 10.97
N ASP A 63 -3.66 -5.92 11.88
CA ASP A 63 -4.68 -4.88 11.99
C ASP A 63 -4.45 -3.83 10.91
N VAL A 64 -5.25 -3.91 9.85
CA VAL A 64 -5.19 -3.01 8.69
C VAL A 64 -5.52 -1.57 9.08
N SER A 65 -6.33 -1.34 10.12
CA SER A 65 -6.63 0.01 10.60
C SER A 65 -5.37 0.71 11.12
N GLU A 66 -4.55 -0.01 11.89
CA GLU A 66 -3.28 0.52 12.40
C GLU A 66 -2.25 0.72 11.28
N GLN A 67 -2.25 -0.16 10.27
CA GLN A 67 -1.42 0.04 9.08
C GLN A 67 -1.82 1.30 8.30
N ILE A 68 -3.12 1.57 8.16
CA ILE A 68 -3.65 2.79 7.55
C ILE A 68 -3.18 4.02 8.33
N LYS A 69 -3.44 4.07 9.64
CA LYS A 69 -3.05 5.21 10.48
C LYS A 69 -1.55 5.48 10.39
N SER A 70 -0.73 4.44 10.48
CA SER A 70 0.73 4.52 10.38
C SER A 70 1.20 5.01 9.00
N ALA A 71 0.66 4.46 7.92
CA ALA A 71 1.02 4.85 6.55
C ALA A 71 0.67 6.32 6.26
N ILE A 72 -0.51 6.78 6.71
CA ILE A 72 -0.94 8.16 6.53
C ILE A 72 -0.09 9.11 7.40
N ALA A 73 0.15 8.77 8.67
CA ALA A 73 0.98 9.58 9.57
C ALA A 73 2.44 9.71 9.10
N SER A 74 3.00 8.63 8.54
CA SER A 74 4.37 8.58 8.00
C SER A 74 4.51 9.05 6.56
N LYS A 75 3.40 9.39 5.88
CA LYS A 75 3.33 9.69 4.44
C LYS A 75 3.82 8.54 3.55
N ASN A 76 3.94 7.32 4.07
CA ASN A 76 4.29 6.12 3.32
C ASN A 76 3.03 5.44 2.76
N THR A 77 2.30 6.15 1.90
CA THR A 77 1.01 5.68 1.37
C THR A 77 1.14 4.51 0.40
N GLN A 78 2.30 4.34 -0.25
CA GLN A 78 2.57 3.20 -1.14
C GLN A 78 2.42 1.85 -0.41
N ALA A 79 2.74 1.80 0.88
CA ALA A 79 2.60 0.60 1.70
C ALA A 79 1.13 0.10 1.79
N LEU A 80 0.16 0.97 1.48
CA LEU A 80 -1.26 0.61 1.51
C LEU A 80 -1.71 -0.25 0.33
N GLU A 81 -0.91 -0.36 -0.74
CA GLU A 81 -1.28 -1.13 -1.93
C GLU A 81 -1.57 -2.60 -1.58
N GLY A 82 -0.77 -3.19 -0.68
CA GLY A 82 -0.95 -4.57 -0.20
C GLY A 82 -2.23 -4.78 0.64
N TYR A 83 -2.86 -3.69 1.08
CA TYR A 83 -4.08 -3.71 1.88
C TYR A 83 -5.33 -3.26 1.11
N MET A 84 -5.21 -2.89 -0.17
CA MET A 84 -6.36 -2.53 -1.01
C MET A 84 -7.04 -3.74 -1.64
N ALA A 85 -8.35 -3.61 -1.90
CA ALA A 85 -9.06 -4.48 -2.82
C ALA A 85 -8.61 -4.20 -4.27
N ASP A 86 -8.96 -5.07 -5.23
CA ASP A 86 -8.52 -4.89 -6.63
C ASP A 86 -9.07 -3.60 -7.27
N THR A 87 -10.27 -3.20 -6.84
CA THR A 87 -10.87 -1.90 -7.14
C THR A 87 -11.24 -1.20 -5.84
N VAL A 88 -11.16 0.13 -5.85
CA VAL A 88 -11.41 0.97 -4.69
C VAL A 88 -12.30 2.13 -5.12
N GLN A 89 -13.34 2.38 -4.35
CA GLN A 89 -14.19 3.57 -4.51
C GLN A 89 -13.46 4.78 -3.91
N VAL A 90 -13.18 5.78 -4.73
CA VAL A 90 -12.43 6.97 -4.33
C VAL A 90 -13.28 8.21 -4.51
N LYS A 91 -13.35 9.02 -3.45
CA LYS A 91 -14.00 10.32 -3.47
C LYS A 91 -13.02 11.41 -3.08
N LEU A 92 -12.99 12.47 -3.86
CA LEU A 92 -12.32 13.72 -3.50
C LEU A 92 -13.39 14.77 -3.23
N GLU A 93 -13.49 15.23 -1.99
CA GLU A 93 -14.49 16.23 -1.61
C GLU A 93 -14.30 17.53 -2.39
N GLY A 94 -15.40 18.06 -2.93
CA GLY A 94 -15.38 19.24 -3.82
C GLY A 94 -15.01 18.93 -5.28
N SER A 95 -14.97 17.66 -5.68
CA SER A 95 -14.69 17.23 -7.05
C SER A 95 -15.63 16.08 -7.47
N GLU A 96 -15.79 15.89 -8.79
CA GLU A 96 -16.43 14.71 -9.36
C GLU A 96 -15.48 13.49 -9.38
N CYS A 97 -14.22 13.67 -9.00
CA CYS A 97 -13.26 12.58 -8.91
C CYS A 97 -13.59 11.62 -7.75
N CYS A 98 -13.39 10.31 -7.87
CA CYS A 98 -12.86 9.56 -9.02
C CYS A 98 -13.71 8.34 -9.38
N GLY A 99 -14.68 7.99 -8.53
CA GLY A 99 -15.49 6.79 -8.72
C GLY A 99 -14.75 5.53 -8.27
N THR A 100 -15.19 4.38 -8.79
CA THR A 100 -14.48 3.12 -8.61
C THR A 100 -13.33 3.04 -9.61
N ILE A 101 -12.10 2.91 -9.10
CA ILE A 101 -10.86 2.85 -9.90
C ILE A 101 -10.01 1.66 -9.46
N THR A 102 -8.96 1.33 -10.24
CA THR A 102 -8.05 0.24 -9.88
C THR A 102 -7.25 0.57 -8.63
N LYS A 103 -6.74 -0.45 -7.91
CA LYS A 103 -5.87 -0.23 -6.75
C LYS A 103 -4.64 0.66 -7.04
N ALA A 104 -4.04 0.52 -8.22
CA ALA A 104 -2.86 1.29 -8.60
C ALA A 104 -3.19 2.78 -8.78
N GLU A 105 -4.31 3.07 -9.44
CA GLU A 105 -4.82 4.43 -9.57
C GLU A 105 -5.23 4.98 -8.20
N ALA A 106 -5.88 4.18 -7.36
CA ALA A 106 -6.28 4.56 -6.01
C ALA A 106 -5.06 4.91 -5.13
N ILE A 107 -3.94 4.19 -5.24
CA ILE A 107 -2.71 4.57 -4.53
C ILE A 107 -2.20 5.94 -4.99
N SER A 108 -2.26 6.23 -6.29
CA SER A 108 -1.78 7.50 -6.84
C SER A 108 -2.54 8.72 -6.29
N GLN A 109 -3.84 8.59 -6.02
CA GLN A 109 -4.66 9.69 -5.51
C GLN A 109 -4.34 10.04 -4.05
N LEU A 110 -3.75 9.13 -3.28
CA LEU A 110 -3.33 9.41 -1.90
C LEU A 110 -2.24 10.48 -1.80
N SER A 111 -1.56 10.79 -2.92
CA SER A 111 -0.67 11.95 -3.02
C SER A 111 -1.36 13.29 -2.72
N TYR A 112 -2.69 13.35 -2.83
CA TYR A 112 -3.48 14.51 -2.40
C TYR A 112 -3.26 14.87 -0.92
N LEU A 113 -2.88 13.89 -0.09
CA LEU A 113 -2.59 14.08 1.34
C LEU A 113 -1.15 14.53 1.62
N ASN A 114 -0.28 14.68 0.62
CA ASN A 114 1.12 15.06 0.82
C ASN A 114 1.30 16.33 1.66
N PRO A 115 0.46 17.39 1.52
CA PRO A 115 0.58 18.59 2.34
C PRO A 115 0.12 18.39 3.79
N ALA A 116 -0.62 17.32 4.10
CA ALA A 116 -1.16 17.06 5.43
C ALA A 116 -0.04 16.86 6.48
N VAL A 117 -0.31 17.30 7.72
CA VAL A 117 0.63 17.19 8.85
C VAL A 117 -0.11 16.89 10.15
N ASN A 118 0.57 16.22 11.09
CA ASN A 118 0.08 15.96 12.45
C ASN A 118 -1.34 15.38 12.49
N TRP A 119 -1.50 14.16 11.97
CA TRP A 119 -2.78 13.47 11.91
C TRP A 119 -3.30 13.08 13.30
N ASN A 120 -4.61 13.25 13.50
CA ASN A 120 -5.36 12.77 14.65
C ASN A 120 -6.45 11.79 14.17
N PHE A 121 -6.39 10.56 14.68
CA PHE A 121 -7.33 9.47 14.39
C PHE A 121 -8.16 9.07 15.62
N ASP A 122 -8.15 9.87 16.69
CA ASP A 122 -8.90 9.61 17.91
C ASP A 122 -10.39 9.87 17.67
N PRO A 123 -11.27 8.86 17.78
CA PRO A 123 -12.71 9.06 17.59
C PRO A 123 -13.34 10.01 18.61
N ALA A 124 -12.66 10.32 19.72
CA ALA A 124 -13.09 11.34 20.67
C ALA A 124 -12.81 12.78 20.21
N ASN A 125 -12.07 12.97 19.12
CA ASN A 125 -11.81 14.28 18.55
C ASN A 125 -13.15 14.98 18.15
N PRO A 126 -13.42 16.21 18.62
CA PRO A 126 -14.69 16.89 18.35
C PRO A 126 -15.02 17.06 16.86
N ILE A 127 -14.01 17.25 16.00
CA ILE A 127 -14.18 17.36 14.55
C ILE A 127 -14.67 16.02 13.98
N LEU A 128 -14.07 14.91 14.41
CA LEU A 128 -14.47 13.57 13.95
C LEU A 128 -15.87 13.20 14.44
N ILE A 129 -16.23 13.58 15.68
CA ILE A 129 -17.59 13.41 16.21
C ILE A 129 -18.60 14.19 15.37
N ASN A 130 -18.29 15.42 14.97
CA ASN A 130 -19.17 16.23 14.13
C ASN A 130 -19.31 15.62 12.72
N LEU A 131 -18.20 15.23 12.09
CA LEU A 131 -18.20 14.56 10.78
C LEU A 131 -19.05 13.28 10.78
N ALA A 132 -18.91 12.45 11.81
CA ALA A 132 -19.69 11.22 11.95
C ALA A 132 -21.20 11.47 12.09
N LYS A 133 -21.61 12.62 12.63
CA LYS A 133 -23.02 13.02 12.75
C LYS A 133 -23.55 13.66 11.46
N THR A 134 -22.76 14.54 10.84
CA THR A 134 -23.19 15.35 9.70
C THR A 134 -23.14 14.57 8.39
N VAL A 135 -22.13 13.71 8.22
CA VAL A 135 -21.90 12.95 6.99
C VAL A 135 -21.58 11.47 7.32
N PRO A 136 -22.52 10.73 7.95
CA PRO A 136 -22.26 9.39 8.50
C PRO A 136 -21.88 8.35 7.44
N ASN A 137 -22.32 8.51 6.20
CA ASN A 137 -22.07 7.54 5.12
C ASN A 137 -20.58 7.40 4.78
N TYR A 138 -19.78 8.43 5.06
CA TYR A 138 -18.36 8.51 4.70
C TYR A 138 -17.44 8.65 5.92
N TYR A 139 -17.98 9.08 7.07
CA TYR A 139 -17.19 9.39 8.27
C TYR A 139 -17.77 8.80 9.56
N GLY A 140 -18.82 7.96 9.45
CA GLY A 140 -19.47 7.31 10.58
C GLY A 140 -18.87 5.96 10.96
N SER A 141 -19.67 5.13 11.61
CA SER A 141 -19.26 3.79 12.05
C SER A 141 -18.77 2.92 10.87
N GLY A 142 -17.71 2.15 11.10
CA GLY A 142 -17.07 1.31 10.07
C GLY A 142 -16.04 2.05 9.20
N TRP A 143 -15.84 3.35 9.41
CA TRP A 143 -14.79 4.13 8.77
C TRP A 143 -13.64 4.42 9.73
N ILE A 144 -12.42 4.34 9.21
CA ILE A 144 -11.20 4.81 9.87
C ILE A 144 -10.99 6.25 9.43
N VAL A 145 -11.27 7.21 10.30
CA VAL A 145 -11.27 8.63 9.97
C VAL A 145 -10.13 9.34 10.67
N GLY A 146 -9.42 10.19 9.95
CA GLY A 146 -8.38 11.05 10.50
C GLY A 146 -8.48 12.47 9.99
N VAL A 147 -8.08 13.41 10.84
CA VAL A 147 -7.97 14.84 10.50
C VAL A 147 -6.55 15.32 10.78
N ALA A 148 -5.97 16.06 9.84
CA ALA A 148 -4.67 16.68 9.97
C ALA A 148 -4.77 18.05 10.64
N SER A 149 -3.71 18.52 11.31
CA SER A 149 -3.71 19.83 11.96
C SER A 149 -3.87 21.00 10.99
N ASN A 150 -3.58 20.79 9.70
CA ASN A 150 -3.83 21.73 8.61
C ASN A 150 -5.09 21.40 7.80
N GLU A 151 -6.10 20.85 8.47
CA GLU A 151 -7.48 20.68 8.00
C GLU A 151 -7.74 19.53 7.00
N TYR A 152 -6.72 18.93 6.42
CA TYR A 152 -6.89 17.76 5.57
C TYR A 152 -7.65 16.64 6.30
N LEU A 153 -8.48 15.93 5.55
CA LEU A 153 -9.32 14.85 6.06
C LEU A 153 -9.14 13.61 5.19
N ALA A 154 -9.08 12.45 5.83
CA ALA A 154 -9.09 11.17 5.16
C ALA A 154 -9.99 10.20 5.91
N SER A 155 -10.72 9.37 5.18
CA SER A 155 -11.53 8.28 5.75
C SER A 155 -11.37 7.02 4.91
N PHE A 156 -11.19 5.87 5.53
CA PHE A 156 -11.02 4.58 4.85
C PHE A 156 -12.07 3.58 5.32
N LYS A 157 -12.60 2.79 4.40
CA LYS A 157 -13.54 1.69 4.70
C LYS A 157 -12.93 0.36 4.30
N LEU A 158 -13.06 -0.62 5.18
CA LEU A 158 -12.63 -1.99 4.94
C LEU A 158 -13.82 -2.86 4.55
N ASN A 159 -13.61 -3.78 3.60
CA ASN A 159 -14.57 -4.82 3.26
C ASN A 159 -14.52 -6.00 4.23
N GLY A 160 -15.36 -7.01 4.00
CA GLY A 160 -15.39 -8.24 4.79
C GLY A 160 -14.10 -9.08 4.76
N GLN A 161 -13.18 -8.81 3.83
CA GLN A 161 -11.86 -9.44 3.72
C GLN A 161 -10.74 -8.59 4.36
N ASN A 162 -11.10 -7.53 5.10
CA ASN A 162 -10.16 -6.60 5.73
C ASN A 162 -9.29 -5.85 4.70
N LYS A 163 -9.84 -5.59 3.51
CA LYS A 163 -9.19 -4.82 2.44
C LYS A 163 -9.86 -3.46 2.29
N ILE A 164 -9.08 -2.42 1.97
CA ILE A 164 -9.61 -1.09 1.68
C ILE A 164 -10.46 -1.18 0.42
N GLU A 165 -11.77 -0.97 0.57
CA GLU A 165 -12.75 -0.95 -0.53
C GLU A 165 -13.15 0.47 -0.92
N ALA A 166 -12.99 1.43 -0.01
CA ALA A 166 -13.31 2.82 -0.28
C ALA A 166 -12.45 3.76 0.56
N TYR A 167 -12.20 4.96 0.04
CA TYR A 167 -11.74 6.09 0.85
C TYR A 167 -12.25 7.44 0.31
N ASN A 168 -12.30 8.43 1.21
CA ASN A 168 -12.67 9.80 0.89
C ASN A 168 -11.59 10.76 1.41
N LEU A 169 -11.24 11.76 0.60
CA LEU A 169 -10.20 12.75 0.90
C LEU A 169 -10.78 14.15 0.81
N ALA A 170 -10.33 15.06 1.67
CA ALA A 170 -10.63 16.49 1.55
C ALA A 170 -9.40 17.34 1.92
N SER A 171 -9.25 18.49 1.28
CA SER A 171 -8.21 19.48 1.66
C SER A 171 -8.57 20.24 2.92
N THR A 172 -9.86 20.32 3.25
CA THR A 172 -10.35 20.89 4.50
C THR A 172 -11.66 20.23 4.92
N TYR A 173 -11.73 19.76 6.18
CA TYR A 173 -12.97 19.22 6.76
C TYR A 173 -14.08 20.28 6.87
N LYS A 174 -13.73 21.58 6.80
CA LYS A 174 -14.69 22.69 6.94
C LYS A 174 -15.70 22.77 5.79
N LEU A 175 -15.44 22.11 4.67
CA LEU A 175 -16.42 21.97 3.59
C LEU A 175 -17.61 21.08 3.98
N LEU A 176 -17.45 20.26 5.02
CA LEU A 176 -18.40 19.21 5.40
C LEU A 176 -19.13 19.49 6.71
N ILE A 177 -18.59 20.38 7.54
CA ILE A 177 -19.17 20.77 8.82
C ILE A 177 -19.29 22.29 8.85
N GLN A 178 -20.50 22.77 9.14
CA GLN A 178 -20.84 24.18 9.32
C GLN A 178 -20.98 24.49 10.80
#